data_AF-M1B967-F1
#
_entry.id   AF-M1B967-F1
#
_cell.length_a   1.000
_cell.length_b   1.000
_cell.length_c   1.000
_cell.angle_alpha   90.00
_cell.angle_beta   90.00
_cell.angle_gamma   90.00
#
_symmetry.space_group_name_H-M   'P 1'
#
loop_
_entity.id
_entity.type
_entity.pdbx_description
1 polymer ?
#
loop_
_entity_poly.entity_id
_entity_poly.type
_entity_poly.pdbx_seq_one_letter_code
_entity_poly.pdbx_strand_id
1 'polypeptide(L)' 'MHISLSGNDPRETFVNTFMLQIAVLSNHLNGRDTHIRQIKVYGPRPNPIPLQPFQFTSTEFITYSAVR' A
#
# COMPACT_ATOMS: atom_id res chain seq x y z
N MET A 1 -14.13 0.15 -3.59
CA MET A 1 -13.84 -1.06 -2.78
C MET A 1 -12.41 -0.95 -2.29
N HIS A 2 -12.19 -1.04 -0.98
CA HIS A 2 -10.85 -1.11 -0.39
C HIS A 2 -10.78 -2.43 0.38
N ILE A 3 -9.74 -3.23 0.11
CA ILE A 3 -9.52 -4.52 0.76
C ILE A 3 -8.24 -4.35 1.55
N SER A 4 -8.33 -4.45 2.88
CA SER A 4 -7.11 -4.53 3.68
C SER A 4 -6.50 -5.91 3.50
N LEU A 5 -5.23 -5.95 3.16
CA LEU A 5 -4.46 -7.19 3.13
C LEU A 5 -3.84 -7.49 4.52
N SER A 6 -3.88 -6.54 5.44
CA SER A 6 -3.36 -6.69 6.81
C SER A 6 -4.17 -7.70 7.62
N GLY A 7 -3.50 -8.37 8.56
CA GLY A 7 -4.18 -9.14 9.61
C GLY A 7 -4.95 -8.26 10.59
N ASN A 8 -5.57 -8.90 11.59
CA ASN A 8 -6.21 -8.21 12.72
C ASN A 8 -5.19 -7.69 13.75
N ASP A 9 -3.93 -8.15 13.71
CA ASP A 9 -2.87 -7.62 14.57
C ASP A 9 -2.31 -6.33 13.95
N PRO A 10 -2.29 -5.20 14.67
CA PRO A 10 -1.66 -3.96 14.20
C PRO A 10 -0.17 -4.10 13.84
N ARG A 11 0.53 -5.15 14.32
CA ARG A 11 1.90 -5.47 13.90
C ARG A 11 1.99 -6.01 12.46
N GLU A 12 0.87 -6.48 11.91
CA GLU A 12 0.73 -7.01 10.55
C GLU A 12 0.03 -6.01 9.61
N THR A 13 0.27 -4.70 9.82
CA THR A 13 -0.37 -3.62 9.04
C THR A 13 -0.12 -3.75 7.52
N PHE A 14 0.94 -4.43 7.09
CA PHE A 14 1.25 -4.65 5.67
C PHE A 14 1.67 -6.09 5.40
N VAL A 15 1.32 -6.60 4.22
CA VAL A 15 1.75 -7.92 3.74
C VAL A 15 3.05 -7.79 2.95
N ASN A 16 4.08 -8.52 3.38
CA ASN A 16 5.31 -8.68 2.63
C ASN A 16 5.17 -9.89 1.70
N THR A 17 5.18 -9.66 0.39
CA THR A 17 5.10 -10.74 -0.61
C THR A 17 5.89 -10.39 -1.88
N PHE A 18 6.39 -11.41 -2.56
CA PHE A 18 7.01 -11.28 -3.89
C PHE A 18 5.97 -11.24 -5.02
N MET A 19 4.75 -11.75 -4.76
CA MET A 19 3.69 -11.85 -5.76
C MET A 19 2.33 -11.57 -5.12
N LEU A 20 1.52 -10.75 -5.79
CA LEU A 20 0.11 -10.51 -5.46
C LEU A 20 -0.74 -10.98 -6.64
N GLN A 21 -1.58 -12.00 -6.43
CA GLN A 21 -2.51 -12.50 -7.43
C GLN A 21 -3.94 -12.02 -7.12
N ILE A 22 -4.62 -11.46 -8.11
CA ILE A 22 -6.03 -11.08 -8.02
C ILE A 22 -6.80 -11.96 -9.00
N ALA A 23 -7.71 -12.78 -8.48
CA ALA A 23 -8.55 -13.68 -9.27
C ALA A 23 -10.02 -13.27 -9.14
N VAL A 24 -10.68 -13.06 -10.28
CA VAL A 24 -12.12 -12.79 -10.33
C VAL A 24 -12.83 -14.13 -10.54
N LEU A 25 -13.44 -14.64 -9.46
CA LEU A 25 -14.05 -15.98 -9.48
C LEU A 25 -15.43 -15.99 -10.14
N SER A 26 -16.12 -14.84 -10.16
CA SER A 26 -17.46 -14.72 -10.73
C SER A 26 -17.74 -13.30 -11.21
N ASN A 27 -18.50 -13.18 -12.28
CA ASN A 27 -18.99 -11.91 -12.81
C ASN A 27 -20.50 -11.77 -12.63
N HIS A 28 -20.99 -10.54 -12.72
CA HIS A 28 -22.43 -10.27 -12.79
C HIS A 28 -23.06 -11.00 -13.99
N LEU A 29 -24.23 -11.61 -13.78
CA LEU A 29 -24.96 -12.42 -14.79
C LEU A 29 -24.13 -13.54 -15.44
N ASN A 30 -23.15 -14.11 -14.71
CA ASN A 30 -22.25 -15.13 -15.23
C ASN A 30 -21.52 -14.69 -16.51
N GLY A 31 -21.24 -13.39 -16.66
CA GLY A 31 -20.48 -12.85 -17.78
C GLY A 31 -19.13 -13.56 -17.93
N ARG A 32 -18.75 -13.87 -19.16
CA ARG A 32 -17.50 -14.58 -19.47
C ARG A 32 -16.26 -13.76 -19.15
N ASP A 33 -16.29 -12.48 -19.48
CA ASP A 33 -15.14 -11.57 -19.37
C ASP A 33 -15.36 -10.54 -18.26
N THR A 34 -14.26 -10.14 -17.61
CA THR A 34 -14.29 -9.10 -16.57
C THR A 34 -13.66 -7.81 -17.10
N HIS A 35 -14.32 -6.67 -16.84
CA HIS A 35 -13.77 -5.36 -17.13
C HIS A 35 -13.31 -4.66 -15.84
N ILE A 36 -12.01 -4.75 -15.55
CA ILE A 36 -11.39 -3.99 -14.46
C ILE A 36 -10.83 -2.68 -15.04
N ARG A 37 -11.38 -1.55 -14.61
CA ARG A 37 -10.94 -0.22 -15.09
C ARG A 37 -9.65 0.26 -14.42
N GLN A 38 -9.43 -0.13 -13.17
CA GLN A 38 -8.25 0.29 -12.41
C GLN A 38 -7.99 -0.62 -11.22
N ILE A 39 -6.72 -0.86 -10.94
CA ILE A 39 -6.22 -1.44 -9.69
C ILE A 39 -5.19 -0.47 -9.13
N LYS A 40 -5.25 -0.21 -7.82
CA LYS A 40 -4.23 0.55 -7.09
C LYS A 40 -3.79 -0.28 -5.89
N VAL A 41 -2.49 -0.57 -5.83
CA VAL A 41 -1.87 -1.27 -4.71
C VAL A 41 -1.06 -0.24 -3.92
N TYR A 42 -1.31 -0.16 -2.62
CA TYR A 42 -0.65 0.78 -1.73
C TYR A 42 0.23 0.00 -0.75
N GLY A 43 1.45 0.48 -0.57
CA GLY A 43 2.40 -0.05 0.41
C GLY A 43 2.72 0.99 1.49
N PRO A 44 3.52 0.60 2.50
CA PRO A 44 4.01 1.55 3.48
C PRO A 44 4.81 2.66 2.80
N ARG A 45 4.58 3.91 3.22
CA ARG A 45 5.43 5.02 2.80
C ARG A 45 6.73 4.96 3.61
N PRO A 46 7.89 4.76 2.99
CA PRO A 46 9.15 4.74 3.72
C PRO A 46 9.40 6.11 4.37
N ASN A 47 10.01 6.10 5.56
CA ASN A 47 10.49 7.33 6.18
C ASN A 47 11.61 7.91 5.28
N PRO A 48 11.51 9.17 4.82
CA PRO A 48 12.57 9.79 4.02
C PRO A 48 13.91 9.84 4.75
N ILE A 49 13.91 9.78 6.09
CA ILE A 49 15.12 9.71 6.91
C ILE A 49 15.27 8.25 7.38
N PRO A 50 16.26 7.51 6.82
CA PRO A 50 16.53 6.15 7.28
C PRO A 50 16.91 6.16 8.76
N LEU A 51 16.54 5.11 9.49
CA LEU A 51 16.95 4.85 10.90
C LEU A 51 16.31 5.74 11.98
N GLN A 52 15.44 6.70 11.62
CA GLN A 52 14.76 7.54 12.61
C GLN A 52 13.39 6.97 13.02
N PRO A 53 13.05 6.93 14.33
CA PRO A 53 11.79 6.35 14.80
C PRO A 53 10.56 7.26 14.58
N PHE A 54 10.74 8.47 14.07
CA PHE A 54 9.67 9.43 13.81
C PHE A 54 9.86 10.16 12.48
N GLN A 55 8.77 10.73 11.96
CA GLN A 55 8.76 11.52 10.75
C GLN A 55 8.82 13.01 11.07
N PHE A 56 9.59 13.76 10.29
CA PHE A 56 9.49 15.22 10.31
C PHE A 56 8.14 15.64 9.72
N THR A 57 7.44 16.52 10.43
CA THR A 57 6.10 17.00 10.04
C THR A 57 6.11 18.46 9.59
N SER A 58 7.06 19.27 10.06
CA SER A 58 7.18 20.67 9.68
C SER A 58 8.06 20.87 8.44
N THR A 59 7.77 21.93 7.68
CA THR A 59 8.55 22.34 6.51
C THR A 59 10.00 22.66 6.87
N GLU A 60 10.22 23.31 8.02
CA GLU A 60 11.55 23.64 8.53
C GLU A 60 12.44 22.40 8.66
N PHE A 61 11.92 21.33 9.29
CA PHE A 61 12.69 20.12 9.49
C PHE A 61 12.82 19.28 8.21
N ILE A 62 11.78 19.23 7.37
CA ILE A 62 11.81 18.48 6.11
C ILE A 62 12.92 18.98 5.16
N THR A 63 13.21 20.29 5.16
CA THR A 63 14.30 20.87 4.35
C THR A 63 15.66 20.22 4.62
N TYR A 64 15.90 19.72 5.84
CA TYR A 64 17.15 19.06 6.22
C TYR A 64 17.09 17.53 6.12
N SER A 65 16.03 16.94 5.54
CA SER A 65 15.85 15.48 5.49
C SER A 65 16.74 14.76 4.47
N ALA A 66 17.27 15.47 3.47
CA ALA A 66 18.19 14.92 2.48
C ALA A 66 19.06 16.03 1.88
N VAL A 67 20.27 15.66 1.46
CA VAL A 67 21.09 16.48 0.55
C VAL A 67 20.74 16.06 -0.87
N ARG A 68 20.46 17.02 -1.76
CA ARG A 68 20.06 16.78 -3.15
C ARG A 68 21.19 17.05 -4.13
#